data_AF-A0A0X8D9K6-F1
#
_entry.id   AF-A0A0X8D9K6-F1
#
_cell.length_a   1.000
_cell.length_b   1.000
_cell.length_c   1.000
_cell.angle_alpha   90.00
_cell.angle_beta   90.00
_cell.angle_gamma   90.00
#
_symmetry.space_group_name_H-M   'P 1'
#
loop_
_entity.id
_entity.type
_entity.pdbx_description
1 polymer ?
#
loop_
_entity_poly.entity_id
_entity_poly.type
_entity_poly.pdbx_seq_one_letter_code
_entity_poly.pdbx_strand_id
1 'polypeptide(L)'
;MMRGQTTICGALTRKGTSCQNIPMKNGRCRMHGGKSTGPKDRKKLCRNQNAAGNKARVTTGEYETITWETLTAQEQNKLRQHYGLQPYQRINNPYVMEDVRIARMLQRSREETEDIRWIQIEEALTRTQGKRFKQICSMLQR
;
A
#
# COMPACT_ATOMS: atom_id res chain seq x y z
N MET A 1 -26.22 6.76 -24.70
CA MET A 1 -25.88 5.89 -23.55
C MET A 1 -24.54 6.34 -22.97
N MET A 2 -24.46 6.66 -21.67
CA MET A 2 -23.22 7.13 -21.02
C MET A 2 -22.19 5.99 -20.96
N ARG A 3 -20.99 6.21 -21.52
CA ARG A 3 -19.89 5.21 -21.53
C ARG A 3 -19.45 4.95 -20.08
N GLY A 4 -19.49 3.68 -19.66
CA GLY A 4 -18.99 3.23 -18.35
C GLY A 4 -20.03 2.78 -17.32
N GLN A 5 -21.33 2.84 -17.62
CA GLN A 5 -22.35 2.28 -16.72
C GLN A 5 -22.54 0.78 -17.03
N THR A 6 -22.13 -0.09 -16.11
CA THR A 6 -22.45 -1.52 -16.17
C THR A 6 -23.97 -1.72 -16.23
N THR A 7 -24.45 -2.73 -16.97
CA THR A 7 -25.89 -3.01 -17.08
C THR A 7 -26.46 -3.64 -15.81
N ILE A 8 -25.60 -4.24 -14.98
CA ILE A 8 -25.95 -4.93 -13.74
C ILE A 8 -25.03 -4.53 -12.58
N CYS A 9 -25.54 -4.68 -11.38
CA CYS A 9 -24.82 -4.42 -10.14
C CYS A 9 -23.61 -5.36 -9.96
N GLY A 10 -22.42 -4.80 -9.73
CA GLY A 10 -21.17 -5.55 -9.54
C GLY A 10 -21.03 -6.28 -8.20
N ALA A 11 -22.12 -6.65 -7.53
CA ALA A 11 -22.11 -7.35 -6.25
C ALA A 11 -22.67 -8.76 -6.41
N LEU A 12 -22.16 -9.70 -5.62
CA LEU A 12 -22.70 -11.06 -5.54
C LEU A 12 -23.84 -11.12 -4.53
N THR A 13 -24.86 -11.94 -4.82
CA THR A 13 -25.93 -12.26 -3.88
C THR A 13 -25.45 -13.24 -2.82
N ARG A 14 -26.25 -13.49 -1.78
CA ARG A 14 -25.95 -14.52 -0.76
C ARG A 14 -25.79 -15.93 -1.34
N LYS A 15 -26.30 -16.18 -2.55
CA LYS A 15 -26.16 -17.44 -3.28
C LYS A 15 -24.91 -17.50 -4.17
N GLY A 16 -24.05 -16.47 -4.12
CA GLY A 16 -22.83 -16.38 -4.94
C GLY A 16 -23.06 -15.97 -6.40
N THR A 17 -24.30 -15.72 -6.80
CA THR A 17 -24.64 -15.27 -8.16
C THR A 17 -24.57 -13.75 -8.31
N SER A 18 -24.31 -13.25 -9.52
CA SER A 18 -24.29 -11.81 -9.81
C SER A 18 -25.65 -11.14 -9.57
N CYS A 19 -25.63 -9.96 -8.95
CA CYS A 19 -26.84 -9.18 -8.72
C CYS A 19 -27.38 -8.58 -10.03
N GLN A 20 -28.62 -8.91 -10.36
CA GLN A 20 -29.28 -8.46 -11.60
C GLN A 20 -29.93 -7.08 -11.52
N ASN A 21 -29.78 -6.37 -10.39
CA ASN A 21 -30.37 -5.04 -10.22
C ASN A 21 -29.57 -3.98 -11.01
N ILE A 22 -30.27 -2.93 -11.46
CA ILE A 22 -29.67 -1.79 -12.17
C ILE A 22 -28.69 -1.05 -11.22
N PRO A 23 -27.44 -0.83 -11.64
CA PRO A 23 -26.47 -0.11 -10.83
C PRO A 23 -26.65 1.40 -10.90
N MET A 24 -26.31 2.07 -9.79
CA MET A 24 -26.17 3.52 -9.74
C MET A 24 -24.81 3.94 -10.33
N LYS A 25 -24.48 5.24 -10.35
CA LYS A 25 -23.22 5.76 -10.90
C LYS A 25 -21.95 5.11 -10.33
N ASN A 26 -22.01 4.56 -9.11
CA ASN A 26 -20.90 3.88 -8.46
C ASN A 26 -20.79 2.37 -8.80
N GLY A 27 -21.59 1.86 -9.74
CA GLY A 27 -21.56 0.46 -10.18
C GLY A 27 -22.30 -0.52 -9.25
N ARG A 28 -22.94 -0.05 -8.17
CA ARG A 28 -23.74 -0.86 -7.24
C ARG A 28 -25.21 -0.42 -7.20
N CYS A 29 -26.14 -1.35 -7.02
CA CYS A 29 -27.57 -1.04 -6.92
C CYS A 29 -27.94 -0.49 -5.54
N ARG A 30 -29.17 0.04 -5.40
CA ARG A 30 -29.70 0.56 -4.12
C ARG A 30 -29.55 -0.43 -2.96
N MET A 31 -29.72 -1.72 -3.22
CA MET A 31 -29.68 -2.78 -2.20
C MET A 31 -28.25 -3.21 -1.82
N HIS A 32 -27.25 -2.95 -2.68
CA HIS A 32 -25.86 -3.36 -2.47
C HIS A 32 -24.91 -2.17 -2.26
N GLY A 33 -25.41 -1.08 -1.66
CA GLY A 33 -24.58 0.08 -1.31
C GLY A 33 -24.50 1.16 -2.40
N GLY A 34 -25.35 1.13 -3.41
CA GLY A 34 -25.47 2.19 -4.43
C GLY A 34 -25.75 3.57 -3.82
N LYS A 35 -26.48 3.62 -2.70
CA LYS A 35 -26.75 4.85 -1.91
C LYS A 35 -25.70 5.16 -0.85
N SER A 36 -24.69 4.31 -0.66
CA SER A 36 -23.68 4.55 0.36
C SER A 36 -22.78 5.71 -0.06
N THR A 37 -22.66 6.72 0.81
CA THR A 37 -21.67 7.81 0.67
C THR A 37 -20.31 7.45 1.26
N GLY A 38 -20.15 6.21 1.71
CA GLY A 38 -19.04 5.81 2.57
C GLY A 38 -19.21 6.31 4.01
N PRO A 39 -18.37 5.84 4.93
CA PRO A 39 -18.39 6.28 6.32
C PRO A 39 -17.98 7.75 6.43
N LYS A 40 -18.78 8.51 7.18
CA LYS A 40 -18.54 9.93 7.45
C LYS A 40 -17.37 10.17 8.39
N ASP A 41 -17.11 9.21 9.28
CA ASP A 41 -16.03 9.25 10.25
C ASP A 41 -14.92 8.27 9.85
N ARG A 42 -13.75 8.83 9.52
CA ARG A 42 -12.56 8.07 9.14
C ARG A 42 -12.00 7.24 10.30
N LYS A 43 -12.22 7.63 11.57
CA LYS A 43 -11.79 6.84 12.74
C LYS A 43 -12.50 5.48 12.80
N LYS A 44 -13.74 5.37 12.31
CA LYS A 44 -14.48 4.09 12.29
C LYS A 44 -14.01 3.13 11.18
N LEU A 45 -13.14 3.57 10.27
CA LEU A 45 -12.53 2.74 9.25
C LEU A 45 -11.33 1.93 9.75
N CYS A 46 -10.69 2.35 10.86
CA CYS A 46 -9.42 1.79 11.29
C CYS A 46 -9.48 0.28 11.61
N ARG A 47 -10.65 -0.22 12.04
CA ARG A 47 -10.88 -1.65 12.33
C ARG A 47 -11.58 -2.41 11.20
N ASN A 48 -12.03 -1.73 10.16
CA ASN A 48 -12.76 -2.35 9.05
C ASN A 48 -12.01 -2.10 7.74
N GLN A 49 -11.02 -2.95 7.47
CA GLN A 49 -10.23 -2.93 6.23
C GLN A 49 -11.10 -2.95 4.97
N ASN A 50 -12.31 -3.53 5.03
CA ASN A 50 -13.25 -3.59 3.92
C ASN A 50 -13.98 -2.27 3.66
N ALA A 51 -14.04 -1.36 4.64
CA ALA A 51 -14.72 -0.07 4.52
C ALA A 51 -13.79 1.06 4.07
N ALA A 52 -12.48 0.90 4.26
CA ALA A 52 -11.47 1.83 3.75
C ALA A 52 -11.38 1.66 2.22
N GLY A 53 -12.22 2.37 1.48
CA GLY A 53 -12.08 2.44 0.03
C GLY A 53 -10.67 2.91 -0.35
N ASN A 54 -10.23 2.61 -1.58
CA ASN A 54 -8.86 2.87 -2.05
C ASN A 54 -8.37 4.32 -1.82
N LYS A 55 -9.27 5.30 -1.75
CA LYS A 55 -8.94 6.73 -1.54
C LYS A 55 -8.52 7.08 -0.10
N ALA A 56 -8.81 6.22 0.89
CA ALA A 56 -8.46 6.46 2.29
C ALA A 56 -7.29 5.59 2.78
N ARG A 57 -6.78 4.68 1.93
CA ARG A 57 -5.65 3.82 2.24
C ARG A 57 -4.36 4.62 2.17
N VAL A 58 -3.60 4.65 3.26
CA VAL A 58 -2.28 5.28 3.29
C VAL A 58 -1.36 4.56 2.31
N THR A 59 -0.62 5.32 1.51
CA THR A 59 0.49 4.81 0.71
C THR A 59 1.65 4.49 1.67
N THR A 60 1.60 3.32 2.29
CA THR A 60 2.60 2.89 3.29
C THR A 60 4.00 2.76 2.67
N GLY A 61 4.09 2.43 1.38
CA GLY A 61 5.34 2.14 0.67
C GLY A 61 5.79 0.69 0.77
N GLU A 62 5.02 -0.18 1.42
CA GLU A 62 5.32 -1.62 1.55
C GLU A 62 5.53 -2.31 0.19
N TYR A 63 4.81 -1.87 -0.84
CA TYR A 63 4.84 -2.43 -2.19
C TYR A 63 5.52 -1.50 -3.20
N GLU A 64 6.26 -0.50 -2.72
CA GLU A 64 7.03 0.40 -3.56
C GLU A 64 8.15 -0.38 -4.26
N THR A 65 8.28 -0.22 -5.58
CA THR A 65 9.41 -0.80 -6.32
C THR A 65 10.64 0.04 -6.08
N ILE A 66 11.65 -0.54 -5.44
CA ILE A 66 12.91 0.16 -5.10
C ILE A 66 14.05 -0.57 -5.81
N THR A 67 14.58 0.09 -6.82
CA THR A 67 15.83 -0.24 -7.51
C THR A 67 16.76 0.97 -7.49
N TRP A 68 18.04 0.77 -7.80
CA TRP A 68 19.03 1.85 -7.88
C TRP A 68 18.56 3.04 -8.72
N GLU A 69 17.92 2.77 -9.87
CA GLU A 69 17.43 3.79 -10.81
C GLU A 69 16.24 4.59 -10.25
N THR A 70 15.45 3.99 -9.36
CA THR A 70 14.30 4.65 -8.71
C THR A 70 14.68 5.42 -7.44
N LEU A 71 15.94 5.34 -7.00
CA LEU A 71 16.43 6.10 -5.85
C LEU A 71 16.54 7.59 -6.19
N THR A 72 16.23 8.42 -5.21
CA THR A 72 16.51 9.85 -5.29
C THR A 72 18.02 10.08 -5.29
N ALA A 73 18.47 11.20 -5.85
CA ALA A 73 19.90 11.57 -5.83
C ALA A 73 20.46 11.63 -4.40
N GLN A 74 19.64 12.07 -3.43
CA GLN A 74 20.03 12.11 -2.03
C GLN A 74 20.27 10.70 -1.46
N GLU A 75 19.40 9.75 -1.76
CA GLU A 75 19.56 8.35 -1.31
C GLU A 75 20.77 7.70 -1.97
N GLN A 76 20.95 7.88 -3.29
CA GLN A 76 22.14 7.39 -3.98
C GLN A 76 23.43 7.96 -3.37
N ASN A 77 23.45 9.25 -3.04
CA ASN A 77 24.62 9.88 -2.42
C ASN A 77 24.89 9.36 -1.01
N LYS A 78 23.84 9.14 -0.18
CA LYS A 78 23.98 8.51 1.13
C LYS A 78 24.56 7.10 1.02
N LEU A 79 24.05 6.30 0.08
CA LEU A 79 24.56 4.95 -0.16
C LEU A 79 26.01 4.97 -0.68
N ARG A 80 26.35 5.88 -1.60
CA ARG A 80 27.73 6.05 -2.08
C ARG A 80 28.67 6.39 -0.94
N GLN A 81 28.29 7.32 -0.07
CA GLN A 81 29.09 7.71 1.09
C GLN A 81 29.23 6.55 2.09
N HIS A 82 28.13 5.85 2.40
CA HIS A 82 28.13 4.77 3.38
C HIS A 82 28.95 3.55 2.93
N TYR A 83 28.87 3.18 1.65
CA TYR A 83 29.56 2.02 1.08
C TYR A 83 30.88 2.36 0.35
N GLY A 84 31.29 3.64 0.31
CA GLY A 84 32.53 4.06 -0.34
C GLY A 84 32.54 3.86 -1.86
N LEU A 85 31.40 4.03 -2.52
CA LEU A 85 31.24 3.73 -3.95
C LEU A 85 31.79 4.84 -4.85
N GLN A 86 32.37 4.44 -5.98
CA GLN A 86 32.69 5.32 -7.10
C GLN A 86 31.42 5.78 -7.84
N PRO A 87 31.43 6.91 -8.57
CA PRO A 87 30.23 7.49 -9.17
C PRO A 87 29.43 6.56 -10.10
N TYR A 88 30.12 5.65 -10.79
CA TYR A 88 29.56 4.70 -11.74
C TYR A 88 29.09 3.38 -11.11
N GLN A 89 29.49 3.11 -9.86
CA GLN A 89 29.13 1.88 -9.17
C GLN A 89 27.66 1.94 -8.73
N ARG A 90 26.97 0.82 -8.88
CA ARG A 90 25.56 0.64 -8.49
C ARG A 90 25.46 -0.47 -7.46
N ILE A 91 24.60 -0.28 -6.46
CA ILE A 91 24.21 -1.34 -5.55
C ILE A 91 22.86 -1.88 -6.00
N ASN A 92 22.82 -3.17 -6.36
CA ASN A 92 21.60 -3.91 -6.64
C ASN A 92 21.37 -5.04 -5.61
N ASN A 93 21.86 -4.83 -4.39
CA ASN A 93 21.66 -5.77 -3.29
C ASN A 93 20.22 -5.59 -2.74
N PRO A 94 19.38 -6.66 -2.73
CA PRO A 94 18.00 -6.58 -2.27
C PRO A 94 17.88 -6.16 -0.79
N TYR A 95 18.84 -6.51 0.07
CA TYR A 95 18.84 -6.11 1.48
C TYR A 95 19.01 -4.60 1.65
N VAL A 96 19.89 -4.01 0.84
CA VAL A 96 20.12 -2.55 0.85
C VAL A 96 18.88 -1.82 0.36
N MET A 97 18.21 -2.34 -0.68
CA MET A 97 16.94 -1.76 -1.16
C MET A 97 15.83 -1.88 -0.11
N GLU A 98 15.81 -2.96 0.68
CA GLU A 98 14.87 -3.13 1.78
C GLU A 98 15.14 -2.13 2.92
N ASP A 99 16.41 -1.86 3.23
CA ASP A 99 16.79 -0.86 4.23
C ASP A 99 16.37 0.55 3.78
N VAL A 100 16.49 0.86 2.48
CA VAL A 100 15.94 2.10 1.90
C VAL A 100 14.42 2.14 2.04
N ARG A 101 13.71 1.03 1.79
CA ARG A 101 12.24 0.97 2.00
C ARG A 101 11.88 1.33 3.42
N ILE A 102 12.54 0.69 4.39
CA ILE A 102 12.32 0.93 5.82
C ILE A 102 12.60 2.40 6.15
N ALA A 103 13.68 2.98 5.64
CA ALA A 103 14.00 4.39 5.86
C ALA A 103 12.92 5.35 5.33
N ARG A 104 12.41 5.12 4.10
CA ARG A 104 11.28 5.91 3.54
C ARG A 104 10.02 5.77 4.40
N MET A 105 9.71 4.56 4.86
CA MET A 105 8.55 4.30 5.72
C MET A 105 8.67 4.99 7.08
N LEU A 106 9.85 4.97 7.70
CA LEU A 106 10.13 5.67 8.96
C LEU A 106 10.06 7.20 8.82
N GLN A 107 10.49 7.74 7.67
CA GLN A 107 10.33 9.17 7.40
C GLN A 107 8.84 9.54 7.34
N ARG A 108 8.02 8.74 6.63
CA ARG A 108 6.57 8.95 6.58
C ARG A 108 5.93 8.84 7.97
N SER A 109 6.35 7.90 8.81
CA SER A 109 5.79 7.77 10.16
C SER A 109 6.11 8.98 11.04
N ARG A 110 7.26 9.63 10.83
CA ARG A 110 7.65 10.84 11.57
C ARG A 110 6.83 12.06 11.17
N GLU A 111 6.44 12.14 9.90
CA GLU A 111 5.65 13.24 9.33
C GLU A 111 4.14 13.05 9.56
N GLU A 112 3.71 11.89 10.06
CA GLU A 112 2.31 11.55 10.25
C GLU A 112 1.76 12.05 11.59
N THR A 113 0.70 12.85 11.54
CA THR A 113 0.02 13.39 12.72
C THR A 113 -1.26 12.65 13.07
N GLU A 114 -1.77 11.83 12.16
CA GLU A 114 -3.01 11.09 12.36
C GLU A 114 -2.72 9.68 12.90
N ASP A 115 -3.12 9.40 14.13
CA ASP A 115 -2.91 8.10 14.81
C ASP A 115 -3.26 6.90 13.93
N ILE A 116 -4.35 6.99 13.17
CA ILE A 116 -4.81 5.91 12.28
C ILE A 116 -3.79 5.61 11.19
N ARG A 117 -3.23 6.66 10.59
CA ARG A 117 -2.29 6.53 9.49
C ARG A 117 -0.94 6.05 10.02
N TRP A 118 -0.57 6.48 11.22
CA TRP A 118 0.61 6.01 11.94
C TRP A 118 0.53 4.49 12.20
N ILE A 119 -0.58 3.99 12.75
CA ILE A 119 -0.81 2.54 12.97
C ILE A 119 -0.66 1.77 11.65
N GLN A 120 -1.24 2.26 10.55
CA GLN A 120 -1.13 1.60 9.24
C GLN A 120 0.31 1.54 8.72
N ILE A 121 1.12 2.58 8.98
CA ILE A 121 2.55 2.61 8.63
C ILE A 121 3.34 1.65 9.52
N GLU A 122 3.05 1.62 10.82
CA GLU A 122 3.70 0.72 11.79
C GLU A 122 3.45 -0.75 11.44
N GLU A 123 2.19 -1.15 11.22
CA GLU A 123 1.87 -2.51 10.82
C GLU A 123 2.56 -2.90 9.49
N ALA A 124 2.66 -1.96 8.56
CA ALA A 124 3.38 -2.17 7.31
C ALA A 124 4.88 -2.33 7.53
N LEU A 125 5.49 -1.52 8.40
CA LEU A 125 6.90 -1.65 8.81
C LEU A 125 7.17 -3.03 9.40
N THR A 126 6.32 -3.52 10.31
CA THR A 126 6.45 -4.86 10.91
C THR A 126 6.44 -5.96 9.84
N ARG A 127 5.51 -5.88 8.87
CA ARG A 127 5.46 -6.85 7.76
C ARG A 127 6.71 -6.80 6.89
N THR A 128 7.18 -5.60 6.55
CA THR A 128 8.40 -5.37 5.77
C THR A 128 9.63 -5.94 6.46
N GLN A 129 9.81 -5.66 7.76
CA GLN A 129 10.89 -6.25 8.56
C GLN A 129 10.79 -7.78 8.63
N GLY A 130 9.59 -8.33 8.81
CA GLY A 130 9.36 -9.77 8.78
C GLY A 130 9.78 -10.42 7.46
N LYS A 131 9.53 -9.77 6.31
CA LYS A 131 10.01 -10.22 4.99
C LYS A 131 11.53 -10.22 4.91
N ARG A 132 12.18 -9.15 5.39
CA ARG A 132 13.66 -9.04 5.47
C ARG A 132 14.25 -10.17 6.31
N PHE A 133 13.72 -10.43 7.50
CA PHE A 133 14.17 -11.53 8.35
C PHE A 133 14.04 -12.89 7.65
N LYS A 134 12.91 -13.17 6.98
CA LYS A 134 12.73 -14.40 6.21
C LYS A 134 13.77 -14.54 5.09
N GLN A 135 14.08 -13.46 4.38
CA GLN A 135 15.11 -13.47 3.33
C GLN A 135 16.50 -13.78 3.91
N ILE A 136 16.86 -13.17 5.04
CA ILE A 136 18.15 -13.42 5.72
C ILE A 136 18.21 -14.89 6.19
N CYS A 137 17.17 -15.40 6.85
CA CYS A 137 17.12 -16.80 7.29
C CYS A 137 17.29 -17.77 6.11
N SER A 138 16.68 -17.48 4.95
CA SER A 138 16.80 -18.34 3.76
C SER A 138 18.21 -18.36 3.14
N MET A 139 19.04 -17.34 3.40
CA MET A 139 20.45 -17.35 2.98
C MET A 139 21.32 -18.20 3.90
N LEU A 140 21.08 -18.15 5.21
CA LEU A 140 21.88 -18.85 6.22
C LEU A 140 21.61 -20.37 6.23
N GLN A 141 20.53 -20.82 5.60
CA GLN A 141 20.17 -22.23 5.47
C GLN A 141 20.76 -22.91 4.21
N ARG A 142 21.65 -22.22 3.48
CA ARG A 142 22.41 -22.74 2.34
C ARG A 142 23.86 -22.94 2.72
#